data_AF-A0AAD9QFW7-F1
#
_entry.id   AF-A0AAD9QFW7-F1
#
_cell.length_a   1.000
_cell.length_b   1.000
_cell.length_c   1.000
_cell.angle_alpha   90.00
_cell.angle_beta   90.00
_cell.angle_gamma   90.00
#
_symmetry.space_group_name_H-M   'P 1'
#
loop_
_entity.id
_entity.type
_entity.pdbx_description
1 polymer ?
#
loop_
_entity_poly.entity_id
_entity_poly.type
_entity_poly.pdbx_seq_one_letter_code
_entity_poly.pdbx_strand_id
1 'polypeptide(L)'
;MDSMQDSFEYLDNGEDFSFKRGHSGLVNGYAEPKPDFEDANEIRHNLRAAMKGARQRIANLRFDLEEKDKLLGSEKSLRQKLEAELAEKTEQLYKERVRLGENGRYSPSTDMMLANLGSDSSFREELSVAQRLNLQVTNNNCLYTSILEISAIDAALVEKIYQAQKERDAAVNARLQLAHNEREELLDKLRRTEREHTGFDSGVDSVYDEEESEQQTMKSLLGRLTNSETPDLIDKHGQLMADRIRTVQRNRKRMVTEELKAVIAERDAAVEKAKSLEAEVINLRKEVEIMKNQQKSVDKQRLKAIQTQSTQALQEKDLALKKCKRLEEEMETIRVYYSLHRSLSQEESLRDQFNQTMNNFESRLRARDVDIQQAQRSYDDVVEKLKAVSQERNKLAKQLEESSKNRRKEKERADKLERLVGVLRKRISDSGGASVATIN
;
A
#
# COMPACT_ATOMS: atom_id res chain seq x y z
N MET A 1 13.63 -11.02 31.17
CA MET A 1 14.88 -11.09 31.96
C MET A 1 15.97 -11.45 30.98
N ASP A 2 16.90 -10.51 30.80
CA ASP A 2 18.19 -10.57 30.13
C ASP A 2 18.27 -10.88 28.62
N SER A 3 18.32 -9.82 27.81
CA SER A 3 19.59 -9.42 27.18
C SER A 3 19.45 -8.01 26.58
N MET A 4 20.16 -7.05 27.16
CA MET A 4 20.42 -5.71 26.62
C MET A 4 21.94 -5.60 26.49
N GLN A 5 22.44 -5.58 25.26
CA GLN A 5 23.81 -5.31 24.79
C GLN A 5 23.82 -5.78 23.33
N ASP A 6 24.37 -5.15 22.31
CA ASP A 6 25.17 -3.96 22.11
C ASP A 6 25.01 -3.64 20.61
N SER A 7 24.90 -2.37 20.23
CA SER A 7 25.15 -1.92 18.84
C SER A 7 25.10 -0.38 18.76
N PHE A 8 26.11 0.25 19.36
CA PHE A 8 26.51 1.63 19.04
C PHE A 8 27.98 1.60 18.64
N GLU A 9 28.25 1.42 17.36
CA GLU A 9 29.55 1.66 16.76
C GLU A 9 29.33 1.77 15.25
N TYR A 10 29.46 2.98 14.71
CA TYR A 10 29.97 3.30 13.38
C TYR A 10 29.74 4.81 13.20
N LEU A 11 30.82 5.58 13.36
CA LEU A 11 31.22 6.77 12.58
C LEU A 11 32.45 7.37 13.26
N ASP A 12 33.58 6.68 13.11
CA ASP A 12 34.90 7.28 13.13
C ASP A 12 35.26 7.58 11.67
N ASN A 13 35.50 8.85 11.36
CA ASN A 13 36.16 9.33 10.15
C ASN A 13 36.68 10.73 10.47
N GLY A 14 37.87 10.77 11.08
CA GLY A 14 38.71 11.95 11.08
C GLY A 14 39.20 12.24 9.66
N GLU A 15 38.98 13.46 9.19
CA GLU A 15 39.75 14.04 8.09
C GLU A 15 40.38 15.36 8.53
N ASP A 16 41.70 15.37 8.40
CA ASP A 16 42.65 16.43 8.61
C ASP A 16 42.30 17.72 7.85
N PHE A 17 42.20 18.85 8.56
CA PHE A 17 42.39 20.16 7.96
C PHE A 17 43.64 20.83 8.52
N SER A 18 44.73 20.58 7.79
CA SER A 18 46.04 21.20 7.94
C SER A 18 45.98 22.74 7.93
N PHE A 19 46.63 23.33 8.94
CA PHE A 19 46.96 24.75 9.02
C PHE A 19 47.88 25.15 7.85
N LYS A 20 47.45 26.12 7.01
CA LYS A 20 48.38 26.87 6.16
C LYS A 20 48.88 28.12 6.87
N ARG A 21 50.17 28.06 7.20
CA ARG A 21 51.02 29.13 7.70
C ARG A 21 51.32 30.12 6.57
N GLY A 22 50.91 31.38 6.72
CA GLY A 22 51.38 32.51 5.92
C GLY A 22 52.13 33.49 6.82
N HIS A 23 53.46 33.50 6.74
CA HIS A 23 54.31 34.54 7.34
C HIS A 23 54.42 35.73 6.37
N SER A 24 54.18 36.95 6.86
CA SER A 24 55.05 38.11 6.56
C SER A 24 54.70 39.29 7.48
N GLY A 25 55.70 39.84 8.17
CA GLY A 25 55.58 41.13 8.86
C GLY A 25 56.23 41.16 10.24
N LEU A 26 57.56 41.22 10.27
CA LEU A 26 58.33 41.62 11.44
C LEU A 26 58.05 43.10 11.74
N VAL A 27 57.50 43.41 12.92
CA VAL A 27 57.85 44.63 13.68
C VAL A 27 57.98 44.24 15.15
N ASN A 28 59.16 44.52 15.67
CA ASN A 28 59.67 44.21 16.99
C ASN A 28 59.02 45.10 18.06
N GLY A 29 58.58 44.51 19.17
CA GLY A 29 58.09 45.23 20.34
C GLY A 29 57.84 44.27 21.49
N TYR A 30 58.75 44.25 22.47
CA TYR A 30 58.65 43.47 23.69
C TYR A 30 57.30 43.69 24.40
N ALA A 31 56.49 42.63 24.52
CA ALA A 31 55.40 42.57 25.47
C ALA A 31 55.38 41.15 26.08
N GLU A 32 55.60 41.08 27.39
CA GLU A 32 55.44 39.87 28.19
C GLU A 32 54.01 39.31 28.03
N PRO A 33 53.84 37.98 28.02
CA PRO A 33 52.51 37.39 28.02
C PRO A 33 51.91 37.53 29.43
N LYS A 34 51.04 38.52 29.61
CA LYS A 34 50.08 38.51 30.73
C LYS A 34 49.06 37.39 30.45
N PRO A 35 48.70 36.57 31.45
CA PRO A 35 47.57 35.67 31.30
C PRO A 35 46.32 36.53 31.29
N ASP A 36 45.63 36.57 30.15
CA ASP A 36 44.31 37.18 30.04
C ASP A 36 43.36 36.42 30.97
N PHE A 37 43.15 36.97 32.17
CA PHE A 37 41.97 36.64 32.94
C PHE A 37 40.79 37.20 32.16
N GLU A 38 40.11 36.34 31.39
CA GLU A 38 38.79 36.66 30.82
C GLU A 38 37.95 37.32 31.91
N ASP A 39 37.53 38.57 31.68
CA ASP A 39 36.79 39.34 32.65
C ASP A 39 35.54 38.54 33.04
N ALA A 40 35.40 38.21 34.32
CA ALA A 40 34.28 37.41 34.82
C ALA A 40 32.91 38.03 34.44
N ASN A 41 32.88 39.33 34.14
CA ASN A 41 31.70 40.01 33.59
C ASN A 41 31.37 39.61 32.15
N GLU A 42 32.38 39.42 31.30
CA GLU A 42 32.24 39.01 29.91
C GLU A 42 31.74 37.57 29.81
N ILE A 43 32.28 36.66 30.63
CA ILE A 43 31.79 35.28 30.76
C ILE A 43 30.32 35.26 31.20
N ARG A 44 29.95 36.08 32.20
CA ARG A 44 28.55 36.20 32.67
C ARG A 44 27.62 36.78 31.60
N HIS A 45 28.11 37.71 30.78
CA HIS A 45 27.35 38.30 29.69
C HIS A 45 27.11 37.27 28.58
N ASN A 46 28.16 36.57 28.16
CA ASN A 46 28.10 35.52 27.14
C ASN A 46 27.19 34.37 27.56
N LEU A 47 27.26 33.94 28.83
CA LEU A 47 26.35 32.93 29.38
C LEU A 47 24.89 33.39 29.35
N ARG A 48 24.61 34.65 29.69
CA ARG A 48 23.25 35.21 29.61
C ARG A 48 22.74 35.26 28.17
N ALA A 49 23.57 35.68 27.23
CA ALA A 49 23.22 35.71 25.81
C ALA A 49 22.95 34.30 25.26
N ALA A 50 23.81 33.33 25.59
CA ALA A 50 23.64 31.93 25.22
C ALA A 50 22.34 31.32 25.80
N MET A 51 22.05 31.60 27.07
CA MET A 51 20.81 31.16 27.73
C MET A 51 19.56 31.82 27.11
N LYS A 52 19.64 33.09 26.72
CA LYS A 52 18.54 33.77 26.01
C LYS A 52 18.32 33.15 24.63
N GLY A 53 19.39 32.86 23.88
CA GLY A 53 19.33 32.15 22.61
C GLY A 53 18.75 30.74 22.75
N ALA A 54 19.11 30.00 23.81
CA ALA A 54 18.57 28.68 24.08
C ALA A 54 17.06 28.74 24.41
N ARG A 55 16.61 29.71 25.20
CA ARG A 55 15.19 29.92 25.50
C ARG A 55 14.39 30.24 24.24
N GLN A 56 14.93 31.08 23.36
CA GLN A 56 14.29 31.40 22.09
C GLN A 56 14.17 30.18 21.19
N ARG A 57 15.23 29.36 21.09
CA ARG A 57 15.20 28.10 20.33
C ARG A 57 14.14 27.13 20.86
N ILE A 58 14.03 27.00 22.19
CA ILE A 58 13.00 26.16 22.82
C ILE A 58 11.59 26.70 22.53
N ALA A 59 11.40 28.02 22.54
CA ALA A 59 10.11 28.63 22.20
C ALA A 59 9.72 28.36 20.74
N ASN A 60 10.66 28.52 19.80
CA ASN A 60 10.43 28.22 18.39
C ASN A 60 10.09 26.73 18.19
N LEU A 61 10.85 25.81 18.80
CA LEU A 61 10.57 24.38 18.71
C LEU A 61 9.19 23.98 19.27
N ARG A 62 8.70 24.69 20.30
CA ARG A 62 7.34 24.49 20.81
C ARG A 62 6.28 24.94 19.81
N PHE A 63 6.50 26.08 19.16
CA PHE A 63 5.60 26.58 18.13
C PHE A 63 5.56 25.63 16.93
N ASP A 64 6.72 25.13 16.47
CA ASP A 64 6.82 24.16 15.39
C ASP A 64 6.11 22.84 15.73
N LEU A 65 6.19 22.40 16.99
CA LEU A 65 5.47 21.21 17.48
C LEU A 65 3.95 21.42 17.49
N GLU A 66 3.46 22.57 17.97
CA GLU A 66 2.04 22.90 17.96
C GLU A 66 1.50 23.00 16.53
N GLU A 67 2.28 23.55 15.60
CA GLU A 67 1.93 23.61 14.18
C GLU A 67 1.88 22.20 13.57
N LYS A 68 2.87 21.35 13.87
CA LYS A 68 2.86 19.94 13.46
C LYS A 68 1.64 19.18 13.99
N ASP A 69 1.25 19.39 15.24
CA ASP A 69 0.08 18.73 15.82
C ASP A 69 -1.22 19.18 15.15
N LYS A 70 -1.33 20.46 14.78
CA LYS A 70 -2.47 20.98 13.99
C LYS A 70 -2.51 20.35 12.60
N LEU A 71 -1.36 20.28 11.91
CA LEU A 71 -1.26 19.66 10.59
C LEU A 71 -1.62 18.17 10.65
N LEU A 72 -1.11 17.43 11.63
CA LEU A 72 -1.46 16.03 11.86
C LEU A 72 -2.96 15.84 12.15
N GLY A 73 -3.58 16.76 12.87
CA GLY A 73 -5.03 16.78 13.09
C GLY A 73 -5.80 16.96 11.78
N SER A 74 -5.37 17.90 10.93
CA SER A 74 -5.99 18.14 9.63
C SER A 74 -5.83 16.95 8.67
N GLU A 75 -4.65 16.32 8.63
CA GLU A 75 -4.35 15.13 7.84
C GLU A 75 -5.26 13.96 8.24
N LYS A 76 -5.42 13.71 9.55
CA LYS A 76 -6.33 12.66 10.05
C LYS A 76 -7.77 12.91 9.64
N SER A 77 -8.24 14.16 9.71
CA SER A 77 -9.60 14.52 9.29
C SER A 77 -9.80 14.31 7.79
N LEU A 78 -8.83 14.71 6.97
CA LEU A 78 -8.83 14.50 5.52
C LEU A 78 -8.84 13.01 5.16
N ARG A 79 -8.00 12.22 5.82
CA ARG A 79 -7.94 10.77 5.61
C ARG A 79 -9.27 10.09 5.97
N GLN A 80 -9.89 10.48 7.08
CA GLN A 80 -11.20 9.96 7.49
C GLN A 80 -12.30 10.31 6.46
N LYS A 81 -12.26 11.52 5.89
CA LYS A 81 -13.20 11.91 4.82
C LYS A 81 -13.00 11.07 3.55
N LEU A 82 -11.75 10.88 3.12
CA LEU A 82 -11.44 10.08 1.93
C LEU A 82 -11.81 8.60 2.12
N GLU A 83 -11.57 8.04 3.31
CA GLU A 83 -11.98 6.66 3.65
C GLU A 83 -13.50 6.51 3.63
N ALA A 84 -14.25 7.51 4.09
CA ALA A 84 -15.72 7.51 4.02
C ALA A 84 -16.24 7.62 2.58
N GLU A 85 -15.63 8.48 1.76
CA GLU A 85 -16.01 8.65 0.34
C GLU A 85 -15.70 7.39 -0.48
N LEU A 86 -14.56 6.74 -0.21
CA LEU A 86 -14.23 5.43 -0.79
C LEU A 86 -15.25 4.36 -0.38
N ALA A 87 -15.62 4.30 0.90
CA ALA A 87 -16.63 3.37 1.38
C ALA A 87 -17.98 3.60 0.66
N GLU A 88 -18.41 4.85 0.52
CA GLU A 88 -19.65 5.19 -0.20
C GLU A 88 -19.59 4.77 -1.67
N LYS A 89 -18.50 5.09 -2.38
CA LYS A 89 -18.33 4.66 -3.78
C LYS A 89 -18.30 3.14 -3.94
N THR A 90 -17.65 2.42 -3.02
CA THR A 90 -17.65 0.96 -3.07
C THR A 90 -19.05 0.37 -2.84
N GLU A 91 -19.86 0.98 -1.98
CA GLU A 91 -21.25 0.59 -1.78
C GLU A 91 -22.12 0.91 -3.01
N GLN A 92 -21.91 2.05 -3.64
CA GLN A 92 -22.58 2.43 -4.89
C GLN A 92 -22.26 1.43 -6.03
N LEU A 93 -20.98 1.07 -6.21
CA LEU A 93 -20.57 0.05 -7.18
C LEU A 93 -21.16 -1.32 -6.86
N TYR A 94 -21.26 -1.69 -5.58
CA TYR A 94 -21.90 -2.95 -5.18
C TYR A 94 -23.40 -2.94 -5.52
N LYS A 95 -24.10 -1.83 -5.25
CA LYS A 95 -25.51 -1.65 -5.61
C LYS A 95 -25.73 -1.66 -7.13
N GLU A 96 -24.83 -1.05 -7.89
CA GLU A 96 -24.87 -1.03 -9.35
C GLU A 96 -24.62 -2.43 -9.94
N ARG A 97 -23.65 -3.18 -9.41
CA ARG A 97 -23.41 -4.58 -9.78
C ARG A 97 -24.59 -5.49 -9.45
N VAL A 98 -25.27 -5.25 -8.32
CA VAL A 98 -26.50 -5.98 -7.95
C VAL A 98 -27.64 -5.65 -8.91
N ARG A 99 -27.85 -4.37 -9.27
CA ARG A 99 -28.84 -3.96 -10.28
C ARG A 99 -28.56 -4.55 -11.67
N LEU A 100 -27.29 -4.65 -12.07
CA LEU A 100 -26.89 -5.28 -13.34
C LEU A 100 -26.97 -6.82 -13.27
N GLY A 101 -26.82 -7.41 -12.09
CA GLY A 101 -27.00 -8.85 -11.85
C GLY A 101 -28.47 -9.31 -11.84
N GLU A 102 -29.43 -8.43 -11.53
CA GLU A 102 -30.86 -8.75 -11.54
C GLU A 102 -31.47 -8.84 -12.95
N ASN A 103 -30.81 -8.27 -13.98
CA ASN A 103 -31.23 -8.39 -15.38
C ASN A 103 -30.56 -9.55 -16.14
N GLY A 104 -29.72 -10.34 -15.47
CA GLY A 104 -28.90 -11.40 -16.08
C GLY A 104 -29.26 -12.80 -15.61
N ARG A 105 -30.54 -13.21 -15.66
CA ARG A 105 -30.87 -14.65 -15.57
C ARG A 105 -30.43 -15.33 -16.87
N TYR A 106 -29.20 -15.84 -16.87
CA TYR A 106 -28.74 -16.79 -17.87
C TYR A 106 -29.62 -18.04 -17.77
N SER A 107 -30.42 -18.27 -18.81
CA SER A 107 -31.24 -19.46 -19.00
C SER A 107 -30.32 -20.66 -19.29
N PRO A 108 -30.39 -21.78 -18.56
CA PRO A 108 -29.59 -22.99 -18.83
C PRO A 108 -29.95 -23.75 -20.12
N SER A 109 -30.70 -23.17 -21.06
CA SER A 109 -31.31 -23.91 -22.18
C SER A 109 -30.41 -24.05 -23.42
N THR A 110 -29.20 -23.47 -23.43
CA THR A 110 -28.34 -23.41 -24.62
C THR A 110 -27.34 -24.56 -24.73
N ASP A 111 -27.07 -25.30 -23.66
CA ASP A 111 -26.07 -26.40 -23.66
C ASP A 111 -26.59 -27.72 -24.25
N MET A 112 -27.91 -27.86 -24.43
CA MET A 112 -28.52 -29.05 -25.05
C MET A 112 -28.64 -28.99 -26.59
N MET A 113 -28.31 -27.86 -27.23
CA MET A 113 -28.40 -27.72 -28.69
C MET A 113 -27.06 -27.86 -29.43
N LEU A 114 -25.93 -27.95 -28.73
CA LEU A 114 -24.60 -28.05 -29.35
C LEU A 114 -24.14 -29.49 -29.62
N ALA A 115 -24.90 -30.51 -29.19
CA ALA A 115 -24.53 -31.92 -29.39
C ALA A 115 -24.95 -32.49 -30.76
N ASN A 116 -25.68 -31.75 -31.60
CA ASN A 116 -26.34 -32.32 -32.78
C ASN A 116 -26.06 -31.62 -34.13
N LEU A 117 -25.04 -30.78 -34.22
CA LEU A 117 -24.61 -30.19 -35.49
C LEU A 117 -23.29 -30.80 -35.92
N GLY A 118 -23.39 -31.69 -36.91
CA GLY A 118 -22.27 -32.33 -37.55
C GLY A 118 -21.27 -31.33 -38.12
N SER A 119 -19.99 -31.71 -38.00
CA SER A 119 -18.82 -31.39 -38.82
C SER A 119 -18.92 -30.32 -39.92
N ASP A 120 -19.33 -29.09 -39.60
CA ASP A 120 -19.15 -27.94 -40.48
C ASP A 120 -17.93 -27.13 -40.04
N SER A 121 -16.83 -27.32 -40.77
CA SER A 121 -15.55 -26.64 -40.52
C SER A 121 -15.68 -25.11 -40.49
N SER A 122 -16.61 -24.55 -41.26
CA SER A 122 -16.92 -23.12 -41.32
C SER A 122 -17.37 -22.54 -39.97
N PHE A 123 -18.24 -23.24 -39.25
CA PHE A 123 -18.82 -22.72 -38.00
C PHE A 123 -17.80 -22.74 -36.85
N ARG A 124 -16.90 -23.74 -36.84
CA ARG A 124 -15.80 -23.82 -35.87
C ARG A 124 -14.75 -22.73 -36.12
N GLU A 125 -14.51 -22.41 -37.39
CA GLU A 125 -13.58 -21.35 -37.77
C GLU A 125 -14.14 -19.97 -37.40
N GLU A 126 -15.42 -19.71 -37.69
CA GLU A 126 -16.15 -18.51 -37.26
C GLU A 126 -16.17 -18.35 -35.73
N LEU A 127 -16.42 -19.43 -34.98
CA LEU A 127 -16.38 -19.40 -33.51
C LEU A 127 -14.97 -19.07 -32.99
N SER A 128 -13.91 -19.59 -33.65
CA SER A 128 -12.53 -19.26 -33.28
C SER A 128 -12.17 -17.80 -33.59
N VAL A 129 -12.73 -17.23 -34.67
CA VAL A 129 -12.55 -15.83 -35.04
C VAL A 129 -13.30 -14.95 -34.05
N ALA A 130 -14.53 -15.31 -33.68
CA ALA A 130 -15.31 -14.62 -32.65
C ALA A 130 -14.60 -14.65 -31.29
N GLN A 131 -14.05 -15.79 -30.87
CA GLN A 131 -13.27 -15.90 -29.62
C GLN A 131 -12.01 -15.03 -29.64
N ARG A 132 -11.28 -15.00 -30.76
CA ARG A 132 -10.10 -14.13 -30.93
C ARG A 132 -10.45 -12.65 -30.89
N LEU A 133 -11.52 -12.24 -31.58
CA LEU A 133 -12.01 -10.86 -31.55
C LEU A 133 -12.44 -10.46 -30.13
N ASN A 134 -13.11 -11.36 -29.39
CA ASN A 134 -13.54 -11.09 -28.03
C ASN A 134 -12.35 -10.92 -27.07
N LEU A 135 -11.32 -11.76 -27.19
CA LEU A 135 -10.05 -11.62 -26.47
C LEU A 135 -9.31 -10.31 -26.82
N GLN A 136 -9.39 -9.87 -28.08
CA GLN A 136 -8.78 -8.62 -28.51
C GLN A 136 -9.53 -7.40 -27.95
N VAL A 137 -10.87 -7.46 -27.92
CA VAL A 137 -11.73 -6.42 -27.32
C VAL A 137 -11.53 -6.34 -25.81
N THR A 138 -11.43 -7.47 -25.09
CA THR A 138 -11.17 -7.46 -23.64
C THR A 138 -9.78 -6.91 -23.31
N ASN A 139 -8.76 -7.27 -24.09
CA ASN A 139 -7.41 -6.70 -23.92
C ASN A 139 -7.39 -5.20 -24.21
N ASN A 140 -8.07 -4.75 -25.27
CA ASN A 140 -8.18 -3.32 -25.59
C ASN A 140 -8.94 -2.54 -24.50
N ASN A 141 -10.00 -3.12 -23.94
CA ASN A 141 -10.70 -2.53 -22.80
C ASN A 141 -9.81 -2.44 -21.55
N CYS A 142 -9.01 -3.48 -21.26
CA CYS A 142 -8.07 -3.47 -20.14
C CYS A 142 -6.96 -2.43 -20.31
N LEU A 143 -6.46 -2.24 -21.52
CA LEU A 143 -5.52 -1.15 -21.83
C LEU A 143 -6.18 0.22 -21.67
N TYR A 144 -7.41 0.39 -22.13
CA TYR A 144 -8.16 1.64 -22.01
C TYR A 144 -8.44 2.01 -20.55
N THR A 145 -8.82 1.04 -19.71
CA THR A 145 -9.00 1.27 -18.27
C THR A 145 -7.69 1.66 -17.59
N SER A 146 -6.58 1.00 -17.95
CA SER A 146 -5.26 1.32 -17.40
C SER A 146 -4.80 2.74 -17.81
N ILE A 147 -5.06 3.15 -19.05
CA ILE A 147 -4.75 4.52 -19.53
C ILE A 147 -5.58 5.57 -18.77
N LEU A 148 -6.86 5.29 -18.51
CA LEU A 148 -7.71 6.19 -17.74
C LEU A 148 -7.25 6.32 -16.27
N GLU A 149 -6.82 5.21 -15.65
CA GLU A 149 -6.26 5.24 -14.29
C GLU A 149 -4.97 6.05 -14.21
N ILE A 150 -4.05 5.87 -15.18
CA ILE A 150 -2.82 6.65 -15.26
C ILE A 150 -3.14 8.14 -15.46
N SER A 151 -4.07 8.47 -16.37
CA SER A 151 -4.48 9.85 -16.63
C SER A 151 -5.12 10.51 -15.39
N ALA A 152 -5.88 9.75 -14.59
CA ALA A 152 -6.44 10.23 -13.32
C ALA A 152 -5.35 10.47 -12.25
N ILE A 153 -4.33 9.60 -12.19
CA ILE A 153 -3.17 9.79 -11.31
C ILE A 153 -2.37 11.03 -11.72
N ASP A 154 -2.14 11.21 -13.02
CA ASP A 154 -1.41 12.35 -13.57
C ASP A 154 -2.15 13.67 -13.30
N ALA A 155 -3.48 13.70 -13.47
CA ALA A 155 -4.29 14.87 -13.14
C ALA A 155 -4.21 15.22 -11.64
N ALA A 156 -4.31 14.23 -10.76
CA ALA A 156 -4.19 14.42 -9.32
C ALA A 156 -2.78 14.88 -8.90
N LEU A 157 -1.74 14.44 -9.61
CA LEU A 157 -0.37 14.88 -9.38
C LEU A 157 -0.18 16.35 -9.79
N VAL A 158 -0.69 16.75 -10.95
CA VAL A 158 -0.65 18.14 -11.43
C VAL A 158 -1.37 19.07 -10.44
N GLU A 159 -2.52 18.67 -9.92
CA GLU A 159 -3.27 19.45 -8.94
C GLU A 159 -2.48 19.60 -7.62
N LYS A 160 -1.84 18.53 -7.14
CA LYS A 160 -0.96 18.59 -5.95
C LYS A 160 0.24 19.49 -6.15
N ILE A 161 0.88 19.45 -7.33
CA ILE A 161 2.01 20.33 -7.67
C ILE A 161 1.56 21.78 -7.67
N TYR A 162 0.41 22.07 -8.29
CA TYR A 162 -0.14 23.42 -8.35
C TYR A 162 -0.49 23.95 -6.94
N GLN A 163 -1.10 23.12 -6.10
CA GLN A 163 -1.43 23.50 -4.72
C GLN A 163 -0.17 23.73 -3.87
N ALA A 164 0.84 22.86 -3.99
CA ALA A 164 2.12 23.03 -3.30
C ALA A 164 2.85 24.30 -3.76
N GLN A 165 2.80 24.64 -5.05
CA GLN A 165 3.35 25.90 -5.57
C GLN A 165 2.61 27.12 -5.00
N LYS A 166 1.28 27.08 -4.96
CA LYS A 166 0.46 28.15 -4.39
C LYS A 166 0.75 28.37 -2.90
N GLU A 167 0.89 27.30 -2.13
CA GLU A 167 1.25 27.35 -0.71
C GLU A 167 2.65 27.90 -0.49
N ARG A 168 3.62 27.48 -1.31
CA ARG A 168 4.98 28.02 -1.31
C ARG A 168 4.99 29.52 -1.58
N ASP A 169 4.25 29.98 -2.60
CA ASP A 169 4.18 31.40 -2.96
C ASP A 169 3.50 32.22 -1.85
N ALA A 170 2.45 31.68 -1.22
CA ALA A 170 1.82 32.29 -0.06
C ALA A 170 2.79 32.40 1.13
N ALA A 171 3.56 31.35 1.43
CA ALA A 171 4.55 31.35 2.49
C ALA A 171 5.70 32.34 2.22
N VAL A 172 6.17 32.43 0.99
CA VAL A 172 7.18 33.41 0.56
C VAL A 172 6.66 34.84 0.72
N ASN A 173 5.43 35.11 0.28
CA ASN A 173 4.79 36.42 0.45
C ASN A 173 4.59 36.79 1.93
N ALA A 174 4.18 35.85 2.77
CA ALA A 174 4.05 36.08 4.21
C ALA A 174 5.40 36.41 4.85
N ARG A 175 6.47 35.69 4.48
CA ARG A 175 7.82 35.97 4.98
C ARG A 175 8.34 37.33 4.53
N LEU A 176 8.05 37.71 3.29
CA LEU A 176 8.40 39.03 2.75
C LEU A 176 7.65 40.15 3.47
N GLN A 177 6.35 39.97 3.78
CA GLN A 177 5.57 40.91 4.58
C GLN A 177 6.13 41.04 6.01
N LEU A 178 6.50 39.94 6.66
CA LEU A 178 7.11 39.99 7.98
C LEU A 178 8.43 40.76 7.95
N ALA A 179 9.30 40.51 6.97
CA ALA A 179 10.55 41.27 6.81
C ALA A 179 10.31 42.77 6.57
N HIS A 180 9.26 43.14 5.82
CA HIS A 180 8.86 44.54 5.67
C HIS A 180 8.38 45.14 7.00
N ASN A 181 7.53 44.43 7.74
CA ASN A 181 7.02 44.89 9.03
C ASN A 181 8.14 45.04 10.07
N GLU A 182 9.08 44.09 10.14
CA GLU A 182 10.25 44.16 11.01
C GLU A 182 11.14 45.37 10.65
N ARG A 183 11.34 45.63 9.36
CA ARG A 183 12.09 46.80 8.89
C ARG A 183 11.39 48.10 9.29
N GLU A 184 10.08 48.19 9.10
CA GLU A 184 9.27 49.35 9.52
C GLU A 184 9.35 49.55 11.05
N GLU A 185 9.25 48.48 11.83
CA GLU A 185 9.35 48.55 13.30
C GLU A 185 10.75 49.03 13.76
N LEU A 186 11.81 48.60 13.08
CA LEU A 186 13.17 49.08 13.33
C LEU A 186 13.34 50.54 12.94
N LEU A 187 12.75 50.99 11.82
CA LEU A 187 12.74 52.40 11.43
C LEU A 187 11.97 53.26 12.44
N ASP A 188 10.86 52.76 12.97
CA ASP A 188 10.11 53.45 14.01
C ASP A 188 10.88 53.52 15.33
N LYS A 189 11.57 52.44 15.72
CA LYS A 189 12.49 52.44 16.88
C LYS A 189 13.62 53.44 16.67
N LEU A 190 14.24 53.46 15.49
CA LEU A 190 15.29 54.41 15.14
C LEU A 190 14.78 55.85 15.23
N ARG A 191 13.61 56.14 14.66
CA ARG A 191 12.98 57.48 14.77
C ARG A 191 12.60 57.84 16.20
N ARG A 192 12.22 56.89 17.05
CA ARG A 192 11.96 57.14 18.48
C ARG A 192 13.27 57.45 19.20
N THR A 193 14.32 56.66 18.99
CA THR A 193 15.64 56.92 19.58
C THR A 193 16.25 58.21 19.05
N GLU A 194 16.05 58.55 17.78
CA GLU A 194 16.44 59.84 17.20
C GLU A 194 15.64 60.96 17.85
N ARG A 195 14.33 60.82 18.08
CA ARG A 195 13.54 61.80 18.85
C ARG A 195 13.90 61.85 20.33
N GLU A 196 14.38 60.77 20.92
CA GLU A 196 14.90 60.76 22.29
C GLU A 196 16.30 61.41 22.36
N HIS A 197 17.10 61.30 21.30
CA HIS A 197 18.43 61.92 21.18
C HIS A 197 18.38 63.38 20.71
N THR A 198 17.39 63.76 19.89
CA THR A 198 17.14 65.13 19.41
C THR A 198 16.10 65.87 20.24
N GLY A 199 15.31 65.14 21.03
CA GLY A 199 14.39 65.62 22.05
C GLY A 199 14.97 65.50 23.46
N PHE A 200 16.26 65.15 23.60
CA PHE A 200 17.09 65.65 24.69
C PHE A 200 17.37 67.14 24.42
N ASP A 201 16.30 67.93 24.30
CA ASP A 201 16.28 69.28 24.84
C ASP A 201 16.22 69.08 26.35
N SER A 202 17.35 68.64 26.91
CA SER A 202 17.54 68.71 28.33
C SER A 202 17.43 70.19 28.64
N GLY A 203 16.32 70.59 29.26
CA GLY A 203 16.11 71.90 29.88
C GLY A 203 17.09 72.17 31.03
N VAL A 204 18.36 71.87 30.76
CA VAL A 204 19.57 72.05 31.54
C VAL A 204 20.38 73.20 30.94
N ASP A 205 20.00 73.71 29.76
CA ASP A 205 20.59 74.90 29.13
C ASP A 205 20.03 76.23 29.66
N SER A 206 19.27 76.22 30.78
CA SER A 206 18.88 77.47 31.46
C SER A 206 19.26 77.53 32.94
N VAL A 207 19.87 76.48 33.51
CA VAL A 207 20.30 76.49 34.94
C VAL A 207 21.72 77.05 35.09
N TYR A 208 22.56 76.91 34.06
CA TYR A 208 23.92 77.46 34.10
C TYR A 208 23.96 78.99 33.89
N ASP A 209 23.01 79.55 33.14
CA ASP A 209 22.94 80.99 32.89
C ASP A 209 22.43 81.79 34.12
N GLU A 210 21.62 81.17 34.99
CA GLU A 210 21.17 81.84 36.21
C GLU A 210 22.29 81.89 37.27
N GLU A 211 23.01 80.79 37.53
CA GLU A 211 24.07 80.77 38.56
C GLU A 211 25.27 81.68 38.22
N GLU A 212 25.68 81.78 36.95
CA GLU A 212 26.77 82.67 36.54
C GLU A 212 26.37 84.17 36.60
N SER A 213 25.10 84.48 36.34
CA SER A 213 24.51 85.82 36.53
C SER A 213 24.33 86.18 38.01
N GLU A 214 24.04 85.21 38.89
CA GLU A 214 23.97 85.40 40.35
C GLU A 214 25.37 85.63 40.98
N GLN A 215 26.41 84.97 40.45
CA GLN A 215 27.79 85.14 40.91
C GLN A 215 28.40 86.48 40.47
N GLN A 216 27.93 87.05 39.37
CA GLN A 216 28.23 88.44 39.00
C GLN A 216 27.61 89.49 39.94
N THR A 217 26.72 89.11 40.86
CA THR A 217 26.04 90.07 41.75
C THR A 217 26.49 90.04 43.22
N MET A 218 26.97 88.94 43.81
CA MET A 218 27.42 88.97 45.23
C MET A 218 28.83 89.53 45.42
N LYS A 219 29.78 89.13 44.57
CA LYS A 219 31.17 89.62 44.59
C LYS A 219 31.25 91.11 44.22
N SER A 220 30.40 91.55 43.28
CA SER A 220 30.25 92.96 42.88
C SER A 220 29.65 93.81 44.01
N LEU A 221 28.62 93.32 44.71
CA LEU A 221 28.04 94.01 45.86
C LEU A 221 29.02 94.10 47.04
N LEU A 222 29.79 93.05 47.32
CA LEU A 222 30.89 93.08 48.30
C LEU A 222 31.96 94.11 47.95
N GLY A 223 32.37 94.19 46.68
CA GLY A 223 33.31 95.19 46.20
C GLY A 223 32.79 96.62 46.34
N ARG A 224 31.51 96.86 46.01
CA ARG A 224 30.86 98.16 46.21
C ARG A 224 30.70 98.53 47.68
N LEU A 225 30.38 97.57 48.54
CA LEU A 225 30.31 97.75 49.99
C LEU A 225 31.68 98.13 50.56
N THR A 226 32.75 97.45 50.13
CA THR A 226 34.14 97.70 50.57
C THR A 226 34.64 99.08 50.14
N ASN A 227 34.20 99.56 48.96
CA ASN A 227 34.58 100.86 48.40
C ASN A 227 33.58 101.98 48.73
N SER A 228 32.61 101.76 49.61
CA SER A 228 31.61 102.78 49.98
C SER A 228 32.22 103.78 50.97
N GLU A 229 32.28 105.06 50.57
CA GLU A 229 32.89 106.14 51.37
C GLU A 229 31.93 106.79 52.38
N THR A 230 30.64 106.44 52.35
CA THR A 230 29.60 106.98 53.23
C THR A 230 28.79 105.88 53.92
N PRO A 231 28.35 106.09 55.18
CA PRO A 231 27.51 105.13 55.90
C PRO A 231 26.23 104.73 55.14
N ASP A 232 25.57 105.69 54.48
CA ASP A 232 24.33 105.44 53.74
C ASP A 232 24.53 104.47 52.56
N LEU A 233 25.68 104.54 51.89
CA LEU A 233 26.02 103.62 50.80
C LEU A 233 26.36 102.23 51.33
N ILE A 234 27.01 102.15 52.49
CA ILE A 234 27.28 100.88 53.16
C ILE A 234 25.96 100.18 53.53
N ASP A 235 25.02 100.90 54.13
CA ASP A 235 23.72 100.36 54.53
C ASP A 235 22.90 99.90 53.30
N LYS A 236 22.89 100.71 52.24
CA LYS A 236 22.20 100.36 50.99
C LYS A 236 22.76 99.09 50.35
N HIS A 237 24.09 98.98 50.23
CA HIS A 237 24.72 97.79 49.65
C HIS A 237 24.59 96.56 50.57
N GLY A 238 24.71 96.74 51.89
CA GLY A 238 24.53 95.68 52.88
C GLY A 238 23.10 95.11 52.88
N GLN A 239 22.09 95.98 52.77
CA GLN A 239 20.69 95.57 52.67
C GLN A 239 20.42 94.77 51.38
N LEU A 240 20.93 95.23 50.23
CA LEU A 240 20.81 94.51 48.96
C LEU A 240 21.45 93.10 49.02
N MET A 241 22.61 92.99 49.67
CA MET A 241 23.26 91.69 49.89
C MET A 241 22.42 90.77 50.79
N ALA A 242 21.89 91.29 51.90
CA ALA A 242 21.05 90.53 52.81
C ALA A 242 19.75 90.05 52.13
N ASP A 243 19.11 90.90 51.32
CA ASP A 243 17.92 90.55 50.55
C ASP A 243 18.21 89.46 49.51
N ARG A 244 19.40 89.49 48.87
CA ARG A 244 19.82 88.45 47.94
C ARG A 244 20.08 87.12 48.63
N ILE A 245 20.80 87.12 49.77
CA ILE A 245 21.02 85.90 50.58
C ILE A 245 19.68 85.28 50.98
N ARG A 246 18.74 86.09 51.49
CA ARG A 246 17.40 85.61 51.87
C ARG A 246 16.63 85.04 50.67
N THR A 247 16.78 85.62 49.49
CA THR A 247 16.12 85.16 48.26
C THR A 247 16.69 83.83 47.78
N VAL A 248 18.01 83.68 47.71
CA VAL A 248 18.66 82.40 47.35
C VAL A 248 18.29 81.31 48.35
N GLN A 249 18.30 81.60 49.65
CA GLN A 249 17.88 80.64 50.68
C GLN A 249 16.41 80.23 50.53
N ARG A 250 15.50 81.17 50.21
CA ARG A 250 14.09 80.87 49.94
C ARG A 250 13.93 80.03 48.68
N ASN A 251 14.61 80.38 47.59
CA ASN A 251 14.56 79.64 46.33
C ASN A 251 15.09 78.21 46.49
N ARG A 252 16.24 78.04 47.16
CA ARG A 252 16.80 76.73 47.47
C ARG A 252 15.85 75.87 48.30
N LYS A 253 15.22 76.45 49.34
CA LYS A 253 14.21 75.75 50.13
C LYS A 253 13.02 75.33 49.25
N ARG A 254 12.52 76.23 48.39
CA ARG A 254 11.41 75.94 47.47
C ARG A 254 11.77 74.79 46.51
N MET A 255 12.92 74.86 45.84
CA MET A 255 13.39 73.82 44.93
C MET A 255 13.50 72.46 45.64
N VAL A 256 14.17 72.40 46.79
CA VAL A 256 14.29 71.15 47.56
C VAL A 256 12.92 70.61 47.96
N THR A 257 11.95 71.46 48.32
CA THR A 257 10.60 71.01 48.64
C THR A 257 9.82 70.51 47.42
N GLU A 258 10.03 71.10 46.24
CA GLU A 258 9.40 70.67 44.99
C GLU A 258 9.99 69.35 44.50
N GLU A 259 11.32 69.20 44.54
CA GLU A 259 12.03 67.94 44.27
C GLU A 259 11.56 66.82 45.20
N LEU A 260 11.48 67.09 46.51
CA LEU A 260 11.01 66.09 47.46
C LEU A 260 9.55 65.67 47.18
N LYS A 261 8.69 66.62 46.78
CA LYS A 261 7.31 66.31 46.38
C LYS A 261 7.27 65.46 45.10
N ALA A 262 8.09 65.77 44.11
CA ALA A 262 8.19 65.00 42.86
C ALA A 262 8.65 63.56 43.14
N VAL A 263 9.69 63.39 43.95
CA VAL A 263 10.21 62.07 44.36
C VAL A 263 9.16 61.27 45.13
N ILE A 264 8.39 61.91 46.03
CA ILE A 264 7.29 61.24 46.75
C ILE A 264 6.21 60.78 45.77
N ALA A 265 5.81 61.63 44.82
CA ALA A 265 4.80 61.28 43.83
C ALA A 265 5.25 60.13 42.91
N GLU A 266 6.52 60.15 42.46
CA GLU A 266 7.09 59.07 41.64
C GLU A 266 7.14 57.75 42.43
N ARG A 267 7.59 57.79 43.69
CA ARG A 267 7.57 56.63 44.57
C ARG A 267 6.17 56.06 44.72
N ASP A 268 5.18 56.90 44.98
CA ASP A 268 3.79 56.46 45.19
C ASP A 268 3.21 55.85 43.89
N ALA A 269 3.48 56.45 42.73
CA ALA A 269 3.11 55.89 41.43
C ALA A 269 3.78 54.53 41.16
N ALA A 270 5.07 54.39 41.51
CA ALA A 270 5.80 53.14 41.38
C ALA A 270 5.24 52.04 42.31
N VAL A 271 4.86 52.39 43.54
CA VAL A 271 4.23 51.47 44.49
C VAL A 271 2.86 51.00 44.00
N GLU A 272 2.02 51.88 43.48
CA GLU A 272 0.72 51.49 42.94
C GLU A 272 0.86 50.60 41.70
N LYS A 273 1.84 50.89 40.83
CA LYS A 273 2.17 50.02 39.69
C LYS A 273 2.66 48.64 40.16
N ALA A 274 3.49 48.58 41.19
CA ALA A 274 3.96 47.31 41.75
C ALA A 274 2.81 46.48 42.31
N LYS A 275 1.88 47.08 43.08
CA LYS A 275 0.69 46.40 43.59
C LYS A 275 -0.20 45.87 42.46
N SER A 276 -0.39 46.65 41.41
CA SER A 276 -1.16 46.24 40.24
C SER A 276 -0.54 45.03 39.54
N LEU A 277 0.78 45.01 39.35
CA LEU A 277 1.51 43.88 38.76
C LEU A 277 1.50 42.64 39.67
N GLU A 278 1.60 42.82 40.99
CA GLU A 278 1.48 41.71 41.94
C GLU A 278 0.10 41.04 41.85
N ALA A 279 -0.97 41.83 41.74
CA ALA A 279 -2.33 41.32 41.55
C ALA A 279 -2.47 40.57 40.21
N GLU A 280 -1.90 41.10 39.13
CA GLU A 280 -1.89 40.45 37.82
C GLU A 280 -1.16 39.10 37.86
N VAL A 281 0.00 39.03 38.51
CA VAL A 281 0.75 37.77 38.68
C VAL A 281 -0.07 36.73 39.45
N ILE A 282 -0.80 37.14 40.48
CA ILE A 282 -1.69 36.23 41.24
C ILE A 282 -2.81 35.69 40.33
N ASN A 283 -3.41 36.54 39.50
CA ASN A 283 -4.47 36.14 38.58
C ASN A 283 -3.96 35.20 37.49
N LEU A 284 -2.83 35.51 36.86
CA LEU A 284 -2.19 34.65 35.87
C LEU A 284 -1.82 33.27 36.44
N ARG A 285 -1.35 33.21 37.70
CA ARG A 285 -1.10 31.93 38.38
C ARG A 285 -2.37 31.10 38.56
N LYS A 286 -3.50 31.73 38.90
CA LYS A 286 -4.79 31.05 39.00
C LYS A 286 -5.27 30.55 37.63
N GLU A 287 -5.15 31.36 36.59
CA GLU A 287 -5.51 30.97 35.22
C GLU A 287 -4.71 29.76 34.73
N VAL A 288 -3.38 29.78 34.94
CA VAL A 288 -2.52 28.63 34.60
C VAL A 288 -2.96 27.36 35.32
N GLU A 289 -3.33 27.44 36.61
CA GLU A 289 -3.79 26.27 37.36
C GLU A 289 -5.17 25.78 36.85
N ILE A 290 -6.07 26.68 36.48
CA ILE A 290 -7.36 26.32 35.85
C ILE A 290 -7.11 25.62 34.51
N MET A 291 -6.27 26.20 33.64
CA MET A 291 -5.93 25.62 32.33
C MET A 291 -5.28 24.25 32.47
N LYS A 292 -4.37 24.08 33.44
CA LYS A 292 -3.75 22.79 33.74
C LYS A 292 -4.76 21.74 34.17
N ASN A 293 -5.75 22.11 34.98
CA ASN A 293 -6.79 21.18 35.43
C ASN A 293 -7.79 20.85 34.30
N GLN A 294 -8.13 21.82 33.45
CA GLN A 294 -8.91 21.58 32.23
C GLN A 294 -8.17 20.63 31.27
N GLN A 295 -6.88 20.87 31.02
CA GLN A 295 -6.04 20.02 30.17
C GLN A 295 -6.00 18.58 30.68
N LYS A 296 -5.77 18.37 31.98
CA LYS A 296 -5.83 17.02 32.60
C LYS A 296 -7.18 16.32 32.39
N SER A 297 -8.28 17.06 32.46
CA SER A 297 -9.63 16.52 32.24
C SER A 297 -9.82 16.09 30.78
N VAL A 298 -9.41 16.94 29.83
CA VAL A 298 -9.45 16.65 28.39
C VAL A 298 -8.57 15.44 28.06
N ASP A 299 -7.35 15.38 28.59
CA ASP A 299 -6.44 14.26 28.38
C ASP A 299 -7.01 12.95 28.95
N LYS A 300 -7.64 13.00 30.13
CA LYS A 300 -8.33 11.83 30.71
C LYS A 300 -9.48 11.35 29.83
N GLN A 301 -10.27 12.26 29.24
CA GLN A 301 -11.34 11.89 28.32
C GLN A 301 -10.79 11.33 27.00
N ARG A 302 -9.75 11.95 26.45
CA ARG A 302 -9.06 11.50 25.23
C ARG A 302 -8.45 10.11 25.42
N LEU A 303 -7.78 9.87 26.54
CA LEU A 303 -7.22 8.55 26.89
C LEU A 303 -8.30 7.48 26.99
N LYS A 304 -9.43 7.79 27.63
CA LYS A 304 -10.58 6.87 27.68
C LYS A 304 -11.14 6.58 26.28
N ALA A 305 -11.28 7.60 25.43
CA ALA A 305 -11.77 7.42 24.07
C ALA A 305 -10.82 6.51 23.24
N ILE A 306 -9.52 6.75 23.32
CA ILE A 306 -8.49 5.93 22.66
C ILE A 306 -8.52 4.49 23.20
N GLN A 307 -8.64 4.31 24.52
CA GLN A 307 -8.74 2.99 25.13
C GLN A 307 -9.97 2.23 24.62
N THR A 308 -11.14 2.87 24.61
CA THR A 308 -12.37 2.27 24.07
C THR A 308 -12.21 1.89 22.60
N GLN A 309 -11.70 2.80 21.76
CA GLN A 309 -11.47 2.54 20.34
C GLN A 309 -10.49 1.38 20.12
N SER A 310 -9.40 1.32 20.90
CA SER A 310 -8.43 0.23 20.83
C SER A 310 -9.05 -1.12 21.21
N THR A 311 -9.92 -1.16 22.23
CA THR A 311 -10.61 -2.39 22.62
C THR A 311 -11.62 -2.83 21.57
N GLN A 312 -12.33 -1.90 20.93
CA GLN A 312 -13.26 -2.19 19.84
C GLN A 312 -12.52 -2.74 18.61
N ALA A 313 -11.43 -2.10 18.20
CA ALA A 313 -10.61 -2.56 17.08
C ALA A 313 -10.04 -3.97 17.32
N LEU A 314 -9.63 -4.28 18.55
CA LEU A 314 -9.20 -5.65 18.91
C LEU A 314 -10.34 -6.66 18.77
N GLN A 315 -11.55 -6.34 19.24
CA GLN A 315 -12.71 -7.21 19.12
C GLN A 315 -13.12 -7.42 17.65
N GLU A 316 -13.12 -6.37 16.84
CA GLU A 316 -13.41 -6.44 15.40
C GLU A 316 -12.38 -7.30 14.66
N LYS A 317 -11.08 -7.11 14.96
CA LYS A 317 -10.00 -7.95 14.43
C LYS A 317 -10.22 -9.41 14.79
N ASP A 318 -10.58 -9.72 16.03
CA ASP A 318 -10.80 -11.10 16.47
C ASP A 318 -12.03 -11.75 15.81
N LEU A 319 -13.09 -10.98 15.58
CA LEU A 319 -14.25 -11.43 14.81
C LEU A 319 -13.88 -11.68 13.34
N ALA A 320 -13.12 -10.79 12.72
CA ALA A 320 -12.62 -10.97 11.35
C ALA A 320 -11.74 -12.22 11.24
N LEU A 321 -10.82 -12.44 12.18
CA LEU A 321 -9.99 -13.65 12.22
C LEU A 321 -10.81 -14.94 12.37
N LYS A 322 -11.85 -14.93 13.22
CA LYS A 322 -12.77 -16.09 13.33
C LYS A 322 -13.49 -16.36 12.01
N LYS A 323 -13.89 -15.31 11.28
CA LYS A 323 -14.53 -15.44 9.96
C LYS A 323 -13.55 -15.98 8.92
N CYS A 324 -12.31 -15.49 8.88
CA CYS A 324 -11.26 -15.99 7.99
C CYS A 324 -11.01 -17.49 8.22
N LYS A 325 -10.85 -17.92 9.48
CA LYS A 325 -10.66 -19.35 9.80
C LYS A 325 -11.81 -20.22 9.31
N ARG A 326 -13.06 -19.78 9.48
CA ARG A 326 -14.23 -20.51 8.97
C ARG A 326 -14.21 -20.63 7.45
N LEU A 327 -13.89 -19.55 6.75
CA LEU A 327 -13.78 -19.57 5.28
C LEU A 327 -12.65 -20.48 4.80
N GLU A 328 -11.52 -20.52 5.51
CA GLU A 328 -10.43 -21.47 5.24
C GLU A 328 -10.88 -22.92 5.40
N GLU A 329 -11.62 -23.23 6.47
CA GLU A 329 -12.21 -24.57 6.69
C GLU A 329 -13.21 -24.96 5.58
N GLU A 330 -14.07 -24.02 5.16
CA GLU A 330 -15.01 -24.23 4.05
C GLU A 330 -14.27 -24.46 2.72
N MET A 331 -13.22 -23.68 2.44
CA MET A 331 -12.39 -23.85 1.26
C MET A 331 -11.71 -25.22 1.22
N GLU A 332 -11.16 -25.68 2.35
CA GLU A 332 -10.53 -26.99 2.43
C GLU A 332 -11.56 -28.11 2.25
N THR A 333 -12.75 -27.96 2.83
CA THR A 333 -13.87 -28.89 2.63
C THR A 333 -14.25 -28.99 1.15
N ILE A 334 -14.36 -27.85 0.46
CA ILE A 334 -14.66 -27.81 -0.99
C ILE A 334 -13.55 -28.49 -1.80
N ARG A 335 -12.27 -28.27 -1.45
CA ARG A 335 -11.14 -28.94 -2.12
C ARG A 335 -11.19 -30.45 -1.98
N VAL A 336 -11.45 -30.96 -0.77
CA VAL A 336 -11.61 -32.39 -0.52
C VAL A 336 -12.77 -32.95 -1.34
N TYR A 337 -13.92 -32.27 -1.32
CA TYR A 337 -15.10 -32.68 -2.09
C TYR A 337 -14.82 -32.75 -3.59
N TYR A 338 -14.15 -31.74 -4.15
CA TYR A 338 -13.77 -31.71 -5.56
C TYR A 338 -12.79 -32.83 -5.93
N SER A 339 -11.77 -33.07 -5.10
CA SER A 339 -10.80 -34.15 -5.29
C SER A 339 -11.47 -35.53 -5.27
N LEU A 340 -12.41 -35.73 -4.35
CA LEU A 340 -13.16 -36.97 -4.24
C LEU A 340 -14.06 -37.17 -5.47
N HIS A 341 -14.81 -36.15 -5.87
CA HIS A 341 -15.65 -36.19 -7.07
C HIS A 341 -14.85 -36.54 -8.32
N ARG A 342 -13.67 -35.95 -8.50
CA ARG A 342 -12.77 -36.26 -9.62
C ARG A 342 -12.32 -37.71 -9.60
N SER A 343 -11.99 -38.24 -8.42
CA SER A 343 -11.52 -39.63 -8.27
C SER A 343 -12.65 -40.62 -8.55
N LEU A 344 -13.85 -40.38 -8.02
CA LEU A 344 -15.03 -41.22 -8.25
C LEU A 344 -15.46 -41.21 -9.73
N SER A 345 -15.43 -40.05 -10.37
CA SER A 345 -15.74 -39.95 -11.81
C SER A 345 -14.70 -40.71 -12.67
N GLN A 346 -13.43 -40.68 -12.27
CA GLN A 346 -12.40 -41.49 -12.93
C GLN A 346 -12.64 -42.99 -12.73
N GLU A 347 -13.06 -43.41 -11.53
CA GLU A 347 -13.42 -44.80 -11.23
C GLU A 347 -14.63 -45.27 -12.07
N GLU A 348 -15.66 -44.43 -12.19
CA GLU A 348 -16.83 -44.70 -13.03
C GLU A 348 -16.42 -44.93 -14.50
N SER A 349 -15.57 -44.07 -15.05
CA SER A 349 -15.05 -44.24 -16.41
C SER A 349 -14.25 -45.54 -16.58
N LEU A 350 -13.41 -45.90 -15.60
CA LEU A 350 -12.66 -47.16 -15.62
C LEU A 350 -13.60 -48.38 -15.55
N ARG A 351 -14.67 -48.29 -14.77
CA ARG A 351 -15.69 -49.34 -14.65
C ARG A 351 -16.42 -49.55 -15.95
N ASP A 352 -16.78 -48.48 -16.65
CA ASP A 352 -17.42 -48.55 -17.95
C ASP A 352 -16.51 -49.17 -19.02
N GLN A 353 -15.23 -48.80 -19.04
CA GLN A 353 -14.23 -49.40 -19.93
C GLN A 353 -14.07 -50.91 -19.66
N PHE A 354 -14.02 -51.30 -18.39
CA PHE A 354 -13.96 -52.71 -18.01
C PHE A 354 -15.20 -53.47 -18.48
N ASN A 355 -16.39 -52.94 -18.24
CA ASN A 355 -17.65 -53.55 -18.65
C ASN A 355 -17.75 -53.67 -20.17
N GLN A 356 -17.35 -52.64 -20.94
CA GLN A 356 -17.29 -52.71 -22.40
C GLN A 356 -16.34 -53.82 -22.88
N THR A 357 -15.15 -53.90 -22.28
CA THR A 357 -14.16 -54.94 -22.61
C THR A 357 -14.73 -56.33 -22.33
N MET A 358 -15.43 -56.50 -21.20
CA MET A 358 -16.04 -57.77 -20.83
C MET A 358 -17.18 -58.16 -21.76
N ASN A 359 -18.07 -57.22 -22.10
CA ASN A 359 -19.15 -57.43 -23.08
C ASN A 359 -18.60 -57.82 -24.46
N ASN A 360 -17.47 -57.24 -24.87
CA ASN A 360 -16.80 -57.59 -26.12
C ASN A 360 -16.27 -59.03 -26.08
N PHE A 361 -15.67 -59.48 -24.97
CA PHE A 361 -15.25 -60.86 -24.81
C PHE A 361 -16.42 -61.84 -24.82
N GLU A 362 -17.50 -61.54 -24.11
CA GLU A 362 -18.71 -62.35 -24.13
C GLU A 362 -19.30 -62.45 -25.54
N SER A 363 -19.38 -61.34 -26.26
CA SER A 363 -19.88 -61.30 -27.64
C SER A 363 -19.02 -62.17 -28.57
N ARG A 364 -17.69 -62.10 -28.41
CA ARG A 364 -16.74 -62.94 -29.17
C ARG A 364 -16.86 -64.42 -28.81
N LEU A 365 -17.06 -64.75 -27.54
CA LEU A 365 -17.28 -66.12 -27.09
C LEU A 365 -18.57 -66.69 -27.68
N ARG A 366 -19.67 -65.93 -27.63
CA ARG A 366 -20.94 -66.32 -28.26
C ARG A 366 -20.79 -66.52 -29.77
N ALA A 367 -20.07 -65.64 -30.47
CA ALA A 367 -19.79 -65.82 -31.89
C ALA A 367 -19.00 -67.11 -32.16
N ARG A 368 -17.98 -67.40 -31.33
CA ARG A 368 -17.23 -68.66 -31.41
C ARG A 368 -18.09 -69.89 -31.12
N ASP A 369 -19.00 -69.82 -30.16
CA ASP A 369 -19.94 -70.91 -29.88
C ASP A 369 -20.85 -71.19 -31.07
N VAL A 370 -21.33 -70.14 -31.76
CA VAL A 370 -22.09 -70.26 -33.00
C VAL A 370 -21.26 -70.92 -34.11
N ASP A 371 -20.01 -70.48 -34.30
CA ASP A 371 -19.09 -71.07 -35.28
C ASP A 371 -18.83 -72.56 -35.00
N ILE A 372 -18.62 -72.92 -33.72
CA ILE A 372 -18.41 -74.31 -33.29
C ILE A 372 -19.66 -75.15 -33.57
N GLN A 373 -20.85 -74.66 -33.21
CA GLN A 373 -22.10 -75.36 -33.51
C GLN A 373 -22.30 -75.56 -35.01
N GLN A 374 -21.94 -74.56 -35.83
CA GLN A 374 -22.03 -74.67 -37.29
C GLN A 374 -21.02 -75.67 -37.85
N ALA A 375 -19.79 -75.69 -37.34
CA ALA A 375 -18.78 -76.68 -37.70
C ALA A 375 -19.22 -78.10 -37.31
N GLN A 376 -19.83 -78.28 -36.13
CA GLN A 376 -20.39 -79.56 -35.69
C GLN A 376 -21.48 -80.06 -36.65
N ARG A 377 -22.44 -79.21 -37.01
CA ARG A 377 -23.48 -79.56 -38.00
C ARG A 377 -22.90 -79.97 -39.34
N SER A 378 -21.92 -79.21 -39.85
CA SER A 378 -21.23 -79.57 -41.09
C SER A 378 -20.47 -80.89 -40.97
N TYR A 379 -19.89 -81.19 -39.82
CA TYR A 379 -19.21 -82.46 -39.57
C TYR A 379 -20.20 -83.62 -39.58
N ASP A 380 -21.33 -83.48 -38.89
CA ASP A 380 -22.42 -84.47 -38.86
C ASP A 380 -22.96 -84.76 -40.28
N ASP A 381 -23.19 -83.72 -41.09
CA ASP A 381 -23.59 -83.86 -42.50
C ASP A 381 -22.57 -84.66 -43.32
N VAL A 382 -21.28 -84.42 -43.12
CA VAL A 382 -20.21 -85.15 -43.83
C VAL A 382 -20.17 -86.60 -43.37
N VAL A 383 -20.32 -86.87 -42.06
CA VAL A 383 -20.39 -88.22 -41.52
C VAL A 383 -21.60 -88.97 -42.09
N GLU A 384 -22.75 -88.31 -42.21
CA GLU A 384 -23.95 -88.90 -42.81
C GLU A 384 -23.75 -89.22 -44.31
N LYS A 385 -23.19 -88.28 -45.08
CA LYS A 385 -22.80 -88.51 -46.48
C LYS A 385 -21.82 -89.68 -46.62
N LEU A 386 -20.83 -89.77 -45.73
CA LEU A 386 -19.86 -90.87 -45.72
C LEU A 386 -20.52 -92.22 -45.44
N LYS A 387 -21.48 -92.28 -44.50
CA LYS A 387 -22.29 -93.48 -44.24
C LYS A 387 -23.09 -93.88 -45.48
N ALA A 388 -23.74 -92.93 -46.15
CA ALA A 388 -24.51 -93.19 -47.37
C ALA A 388 -23.60 -93.74 -48.50
N VAL A 389 -22.46 -93.11 -48.76
CA VAL A 389 -21.47 -93.59 -49.75
C VAL A 389 -20.94 -94.97 -49.39
N SER A 390 -20.67 -95.24 -48.11
CA SER A 390 -20.24 -96.57 -47.65
C SER A 390 -21.31 -97.63 -47.89
N GLN A 391 -22.58 -97.31 -47.63
CA GLN A 391 -23.70 -98.21 -47.92
C GLN A 391 -23.86 -98.46 -49.43
N GLU A 392 -23.77 -97.42 -50.27
CA GLU A 392 -23.80 -97.57 -51.73
C GLU A 392 -22.63 -98.42 -52.25
N ARG A 393 -21.41 -98.15 -51.78
CA ARG A 393 -20.23 -98.97 -52.10
C ARG A 393 -20.46 -100.44 -51.75
N ASN A 394 -21.03 -100.72 -50.58
CA ASN A 394 -21.34 -102.09 -50.16
C ASN A 394 -22.44 -102.73 -51.03
N LYS A 395 -23.46 -101.97 -51.47
CA LYS A 395 -24.46 -102.44 -52.43
C LYS A 395 -23.84 -102.78 -53.79
N LEU A 396 -23.02 -101.87 -54.34
CA LEU A 396 -22.31 -102.07 -55.61
C LEU A 396 -21.34 -103.27 -55.53
N ALA A 397 -20.64 -103.44 -54.41
CA ALA A 397 -19.77 -104.60 -54.19
C ALA A 397 -20.55 -105.93 -54.24
N LYS A 398 -21.74 -105.99 -53.64
CA LYS A 398 -22.63 -107.16 -53.74
C LYS A 398 -23.11 -107.42 -55.17
N GLN A 399 -23.56 -106.37 -55.87
CA GLN A 399 -23.98 -106.49 -57.27
C GLN A 399 -22.83 -106.97 -58.18
N LEU A 400 -21.61 -106.49 -57.95
CA LEU A 400 -20.42 -106.95 -58.67
C LEU A 400 -20.11 -108.42 -58.38
N GLU A 401 -20.22 -108.85 -57.11
CA GLU A 401 -20.04 -110.26 -56.74
C GLU A 401 -21.07 -111.16 -57.44
N GLU A 402 -22.34 -110.78 -57.42
CA GLU A 402 -23.42 -111.50 -58.12
C GLU A 402 -23.21 -111.56 -59.64
N SER A 403 -22.87 -110.42 -60.27
CA SER A 403 -22.53 -110.35 -61.68
C SER A 403 -21.32 -111.24 -62.02
N SER A 404 -20.29 -111.26 -61.17
CA SER A 404 -19.13 -112.12 -61.36
C SER A 404 -19.48 -113.61 -61.24
N LYS A 405 -20.36 -114.00 -60.30
CA LYS A 405 -20.87 -115.37 -60.16
C LYS A 405 -21.70 -115.78 -61.37
N ASN A 406 -22.56 -114.89 -61.86
CA ASN A 406 -23.35 -115.13 -63.07
C ASN A 406 -22.46 -115.27 -64.31
N ARG A 407 -21.46 -114.39 -64.48
CA ARG A 407 -20.46 -114.50 -65.54
C ARG A 407 -19.67 -115.81 -65.46
N ARG A 408 -19.31 -116.28 -64.26
CA ARG A 408 -18.68 -117.61 -64.08
C ARG A 408 -19.60 -118.75 -64.50
N LYS A 409 -20.87 -118.73 -64.09
CA LYS A 409 -21.87 -119.73 -64.50
C LYS A 409 -22.10 -119.72 -66.01
N GLU A 410 -22.18 -118.55 -66.64
CA GLU A 410 -22.28 -118.40 -68.09
C GLU A 410 -21.02 -118.89 -68.79
N LYS A 411 -19.83 -118.58 -68.26
CA LYS A 411 -18.57 -119.13 -68.77
C LYS A 411 -18.55 -120.66 -68.67
N GLU A 412 -18.94 -121.25 -67.54
CA GLU A 412 -19.03 -122.70 -67.39
C GLU A 412 -20.07 -123.33 -68.33
N ARG A 413 -21.19 -122.65 -68.59
CA ARG A 413 -22.17 -123.08 -69.62
C ARG A 413 -21.56 -123.00 -71.02
N ALA A 414 -20.86 -121.91 -71.34
CA ALA A 414 -20.16 -121.74 -72.60
C ALA A 414 -19.10 -122.84 -72.78
N ASP A 415 -18.26 -123.10 -71.78
CA ASP A 415 -17.25 -124.16 -71.79
C ASP A 415 -17.89 -125.55 -71.96
N LYS A 416 -19.05 -125.82 -71.34
CA LYS A 416 -19.81 -127.08 -71.53
C LYS A 416 -20.36 -127.20 -72.94
N LEU A 417 -20.93 -126.11 -73.49
CA LEU A 417 -21.39 -126.07 -74.87
C LEU A 417 -20.22 -126.23 -75.83
N GLU A 418 -19.08 -125.62 -75.56
CA GLU A 418 -17.85 -125.78 -76.34
C GLU A 418 -17.34 -127.23 -76.31
N ARG A 419 -17.37 -127.89 -75.15
CA ARG A 419 -17.08 -129.34 -75.05
C ARG A 419 -18.09 -130.19 -75.82
N LEU A 420 -19.39 -129.91 -75.72
CA LEU A 420 -20.43 -130.64 -76.46
C LEU A 420 -20.28 -130.43 -77.97
N VAL A 421 -20.02 -129.20 -78.41
CA VAL A 421 -19.69 -128.87 -79.80
C VAL A 421 -18.41 -129.60 -80.22
N GLY A 422 -17.39 -129.67 -79.35
CA GLY A 422 -16.18 -130.46 -79.57
C GLY A 422 -16.46 -131.96 -79.71
N VAL A 423 -17.31 -132.53 -78.86
CA VAL A 423 -17.76 -133.94 -78.93
C VAL A 423 -18.59 -134.18 -80.19
N LEU A 424 -19.48 -133.27 -80.57
CA LEU A 424 -20.27 -133.37 -81.81
C LEU A 424 -19.36 -133.27 -83.04
N ARG A 425 -18.40 -132.34 -83.06
CA ARG A 425 -17.37 -132.26 -84.11
C ARG A 425 -16.54 -133.54 -84.19
N LYS A 426 -16.19 -134.14 -83.04
CA LYS A 426 -15.43 -135.40 -82.96
C LYS A 426 -16.28 -136.62 -83.36
N ARG A 427 -17.56 -136.65 -83.02
CA ARG A 427 -18.52 -137.70 -83.42
C ARG A 427 -18.87 -137.64 -84.90
N ILE A 428 -18.89 -136.43 -85.47
CA ILE A 428 -18.95 -136.21 -86.93
C ILE A 428 -17.64 -136.70 -87.60
N SER A 429 -16.50 -136.67 -86.89
CA SER A 429 -15.20 -137.06 -87.45
C SER A 429 -14.87 -138.56 -87.34
N ASP A 430 -15.32 -139.26 -86.29
CA ASP A 430 -14.87 -140.65 -85.98
C ASP A 430 -15.86 -141.77 -86.36
N SER A 431 -17.09 -141.47 -86.83
CA SER A 431 -18.00 -142.50 -87.36
C SER A 431 -18.73 -142.00 -88.61
N GLY A 432 -18.11 -142.26 -89.76
CA GLY A 432 -18.62 -141.91 -91.07
C GLY A 432 -19.95 -142.57 -91.42
N GLY A 433 -20.75 -141.84 -92.19
CA GLY A 433 -21.94 -142.36 -92.84
C GLY A 433 -23.08 -141.34 -92.92
N ALA A 434 -23.17 -140.67 -94.07
CA ALA A 434 -24.28 -139.85 -94.57
C ALA A 434 -24.50 -138.49 -93.88
N SER A 435 -24.12 -137.36 -94.50
CA SER A 435 -24.74 -136.72 -95.68
C SER A 435 -25.80 -135.69 -95.28
N VAL A 436 -25.72 -134.55 -95.98
CA VAL A 436 -26.79 -133.62 -96.36
C VAL A 436 -26.88 -132.28 -95.61
N ALA A 437 -26.62 -131.26 -96.44
CA ALA A 437 -27.27 -129.95 -96.58
C ALA A 437 -26.91 -128.79 -95.64
N THR A 438 -26.18 -127.84 -96.24
CA THR A 438 -26.67 -126.51 -96.62
C THR A 438 -27.91 -125.96 -95.88
N ILE A 439 -27.80 -124.74 -95.33
CA ILE A 439 -28.54 -123.52 -95.76
C ILE A 439 -28.27 -122.36 -94.78
N ASN A 440 -27.92 -121.21 -95.39
CA ASN A 440 -27.91 -119.81 -94.94
C ASN A 440 -26.88 -119.33 -93.90
#